data_AF-G4RE49-F1
#
_entry.id   AF-G4RE49-F1
#
_cell.length_a   1.000
_cell.length_b   1.000
_cell.length_c   1.000
_cell.angle_alpha   90.00
_cell.angle_beta   90.00
_cell.angle_gamma   90.00
#
_symmetry.space_group_name_H-M   'P 1'
#
loop_
_entity.id
_entity.type
_entity.pdbx_description
1 polymer ?
#
loop_
_entity_poly.entity_id
_entity_poly.type
_entity_poly.pdbx_seq_one_letter_code
_entity_poly.pdbx_strand_id
1 'polypeptide(L)'
;MTLTRSEIERVLGPIDEHLAAEISATEATTADLTMALAWLEADEARVNEGDHLPTGKVAELIGILETADDEEGYALPPSQPQDWAQ
;
A
#
# COMPACT_ATOMS: atom_id res chain seq x y z
N MET A 1 -11.98 17.20 0.36
CA MET A 1 -11.65 17.07 -1.07
C MET A 1 -11.27 15.62 -1.26
N THR A 2 -11.91 14.93 -2.20
CA THR A 2 -11.59 13.53 -2.53
C THR A 2 -10.23 13.49 -3.22
N LEU A 3 -9.38 12.55 -2.83
CA LEU A 3 -8.07 12.32 -3.45
C LEU A 3 -8.23 12.11 -4.97
N THR A 4 -7.50 12.87 -5.76
CA THR A 4 -7.42 12.67 -7.21
C THR A 4 -6.26 11.76 -7.57
N ARG A 5 -6.36 11.03 -8.69
CA ARG A 5 -5.29 10.13 -9.18
C ARG A 5 -3.92 10.81 -9.22
N SER A 6 -3.86 12.06 -9.69
CA SER A 6 -2.61 12.83 -9.75
C SER A 6 -2.04 13.24 -8.38
N GLU A 7 -2.87 13.28 -7.33
CA GLU A 7 -2.40 13.49 -5.96
C GLU A 7 -1.89 12.18 -5.35
N ILE A 8 -2.58 11.08 -5.62
CA ILE A 8 -2.16 9.74 -5.19
C ILE A 8 -0.81 9.40 -5.84
N GLU A 9 -0.67 9.60 -7.15
CA GLU A 9 0.57 9.33 -7.87
C GLU A 9 1.74 10.21 -7.43
N ARG A 10 1.46 11.41 -6.90
CA ARG A 10 2.51 12.28 -6.36
C ARG A 10 3.08 11.76 -5.04
N VAL A 11 2.27 11.02 -4.27
CA VAL A 11 2.66 10.49 -2.96
C VAL A 11 3.27 9.11 -3.11
N LEU A 12 2.60 8.20 -3.81
CA LEU A 12 3.02 6.80 -3.97
C LEU A 12 3.94 6.57 -5.19
N GLY A 13 3.92 7.47 -6.17
CA GLY A 13 4.54 7.22 -7.47
C GLY A 13 3.54 6.64 -8.49
N PRO A 14 4.04 6.07 -9.62
CA PRO A 14 3.16 5.52 -10.65
C PRO A 14 2.35 4.35 -10.08
N ILE A 15 1.03 4.49 -10.11
CA ILE A 15 0.09 3.47 -9.63
C ILE A 15 -0.93 3.09 -10.70
N ASP A 16 -1.44 1.87 -10.60
CA ASP A 16 -2.49 1.38 -11.46
C ASP A 16 -3.85 2.06 -11.21
N GLU A 17 -4.71 2.02 -12.22
CA GLU A 17 -6.07 2.57 -12.14
C GLU A 17 -6.91 1.86 -11.06
N HIS A 18 -6.69 0.55 -10.85
CA HIS A 18 -7.35 -0.22 -9.81
C HIS A 18 -7.00 0.30 -8.41
N LEU A 19 -5.70 0.42 -8.13
CA LEU A 19 -5.19 0.93 -6.86
C LEU A 19 -5.67 2.37 -6.60
N ALA A 20 -5.69 3.22 -7.63
CA ALA A 20 -6.22 4.58 -7.52
C ALA A 20 -7.71 4.61 -7.15
N ALA A 21 -8.51 3.68 -7.69
CA ALA A 21 -9.93 3.55 -7.38
C ALA A 21 -10.16 3.06 -5.95
N GLU A 22 -9.37 2.09 -5.48
CA GLU A 22 -9.46 1.58 -4.10
C GLU A 22 -9.11 2.65 -3.09
N ILE A 23 -7.99 3.37 -3.29
CA ILE A 23 -7.60 4.50 -2.43
C ILE A 23 -8.67 5.59 -2.46
N SER A 24 -9.24 5.90 -3.63
CA SER A 24 -10.33 6.88 -3.72
C SER A 24 -11.62 6.41 -3.02
N ALA A 25 -11.87 5.11 -2.94
CA ALA A 25 -13.05 4.53 -2.27
C ALA A 25 -12.96 4.63 -0.74
N THR A 26 -11.76 4.69 -0.17
CA THR A 26 -11.56 4.92 1.29
C THR A 26 -11.99 6.32 1.74
N GLU A 27 -12.27 7.22 0.79
CA GLU A 27 -12.54 8.64 1.01
C GLU A 27 -11.47 9.30 1.92
N ALA A 28 -10.23 8.82 1.82
CA ALA A 28 -9.11 9.35 2.57
C ALA A 28 -8.61 10.67 1.97
N THR A 29 -7.87 11.41 2.77
CA THR A 29 -7.21 12.64 2.34
C THR A 29 -5.74 12.41 2.02
N THR A 30 -5.13 13.34 1.30
CA THR A 30 -3.68 13.31 1.02
C THR A 30 -2.85 13.24 2.30
N ALA A 31 -3.33 13.84 3.39
CA ALA A 31 -2.67 13.75 4.70
C ALA A 31 -2.69 12.31 5.23
N ASP A 32 -3.84 11.62 5.13
CA ASP A 32 -3.97 10.22 5.55
C ASP A 32 -3.08 9.29 4.71
N LEU A 33 -3.02 9.52 3.40
CA LEU A 33 -2.16 8.76 2.49
C LEU A 33 -0.67 8.97 2.78
N THR A 34 -0.28 10.21 3.06
CA THR A 34 1.11 10.54 3.43
C THR A 34 1.48 9.92 4.77
N MET A 35 0.55 9.90 5.73
CA MET A 35 0.75 9.21 7.01
C MET A 35 0.91 7.71 6.78
N ALA A 36 0.02 7.07 6.01
CA ALA A 36 0.11 5.64 5.70
C ALA A 36 1.46 5.28 5.05
N LEU A 37 1.90 6.07 4.07
CA LEU A 37 3.21 5.87 3.44
C LEU A 37 4.36 6.08 4.42
N ALA A 38 4.31 7.13 5.25
CA ALA A 38 5.31 7.36 6.28
C ALA A 38 5.35 6.24 7.32
N TRP A 39 4.23 5.55 7.58
CA TRP A 39 4.18 4.35 8.42
C TRP A 39 4.85 3.15 7.75
N LEU A 40 4.68 2.97 6.44
CA LEU A 40 5.32 1.90 5.66
C LEU A 40 6.82 2.13 5.48
N GLU A 41 7.24 3.37 5.28
CA GLU A 41 8.64 3.75 5.10
C GLU A 41 9.39 3.95 6.44
N ALA A 42 8.67 4.10 7.55
CA ALA A 42 9.30 4.24 8.85
C ALA A 42 10.02 2.96 9.24
N ASP A 43 11.36 3.01 9.27
CA ASP A 43 12.18 2.02 9.97
C ASP A 43 11.64 1.83 11.40
N GLU A 44 11.56 0.57 11.86
CA GLU A 44 11.00 0.12 13.16
C GLU A 44 11.45 0.97 14.37
N ALA A 45 12.57 1.67 14.24
CA ALA A 45 13.11 2.60 15.23
C ALA A 45 12.27 3.88 15.48
N ARG A 46 11.41 4.32 14.55
CA ARG A 46 10.59 5.56 14.71
C ARG A 46 9.14 5.33 15.15
N VAL A 47 8.60 4.15 14.92
CA VAL A 47 7.27 3.75 15.41
C VAL A 47 7.19 3.76 16.95
N ASN A 48 8.34 3.68 17.63
CA ASN A 48 8.45 3.52 19.07
C ASN A 48 8.33 4.83 19.90
N GLU A 49 8.18 6.01 19.28
CA GLU A 49 7.97 7.28 20.00
C GLU A 49 6.51 7.55 20.42
N GLY A 50 5.68 6.50 20.42
CA GLY A 50 4.36 6.53 21.04
C GLY A 50 3.25 7.12 20.18
N ASP A 51 3.45 7.22 18.86
CA ASP A 51 2.39 7.58 17.95
C ASP A 51 1.41 6.40 17.89
N HIS A 52 0.17 6.66 18.32
CA HIS A 52 -0.87 5.65 18.41
C HIS A 52 -1.02 4.95 17.05
N LEU A 53 -1.10 3.61 17.07
CA LEU A 53 -1.37 2.78 15.89
C LEU A 53 -2.40 3.48 15.00
N PRO A 54 -2.13 3.60 13.68
CA PRO A 54 -3.07 4.24 12.78
C PRO A 54 -4.41 3.49 12.90
N THR A 55 -5.49 4.24 13.13
CA THR A 55 -6.84 3.67 13.26
C THR A 55 -7.76 4.29 12.22
N GLY A 56 -8.74 3.50 11.77
CA GLY A 56 -9.69 3.92 10.72
C GLY A 56 -9.04 3.94 9.35
N LYS A 57 -9.16 5.06 8.63
CA LYS A 57 -8.79 5.19 7.21
C LYS A 57 -7.31 4.96 6.94
N VAL A 58 -6.42 5.38 7.86
CA VAL A 58 -4.97 5.21 7.69
C VAL A 58 -4.58 3.73 7.75
N ALA A 59 -5.22 2.93 8.62
CA ALA A 59 -4.98 1.49 8.70
C ALA A 59 -5.47 0.75 7.44
N GLU A 60 -6.62 1.16 6.91
CA GLU A 60 -7.16 0.63 5.66
C GLU A 60 -6.24 0.94 4.48
N LEU A 61 -5.73 2.17 4.41
CA LEU A 61 -4.74 2.57 3.39
C LEU A 61 -3.46 1.75 3.49
N ILE A 62 -2.91 1.55 4.71
CA ILE A 62 -1.70 0.72 4.89
C ILE A 62 -1.93 -0.68 4.32
N GLY A 63 -3.04 -1.33 4.65
CA GLY A 63 -3.34 -2.67 4.12
C GLY A 63 -3.49 -2.72 2.59
N ILE A 64 -4.10 -1.69 1.98
CA ILE A 64 -4.20 -1.58 0.51
C ILE A 64 -2.81 -1.44 -0.11
N LEU A 65 -1.95 -0.60 0.48
CA LEU A 65 -0.60 -0.36 -0.02
C LEU A 65 0.32 -1.57 0.15
N GLU A 66 0.25 -2.28 1.29
CA GLU A 66 0.98 -3.54 1.50
C GLU A 66 0.56 -4.59 0.47
N THR A 67 -0.74 -4.72 0.22
CA THR A 67 -1.27 -5.66 -0.78
C THR A 67 -0.75 -5.31 -2.19
N ALA A 68 -0.72 -4.02 -2.54
CA ALA A 68 -0.24 -3.57 -3.84
C ALA A 68 1.27 -3.81 -4.04
N ASP A 69 2.08 -3.62 -3.01
CA ASP A 69 3.53 -3.90 -3.05
C ASP A 69 3.80 -5.42 -3.17
N ASP A 70 3.01 -6.23 -2.46
CA ASP A 70 3.08 -7.70 -2.53
C ASP A 70 2.64 -8.25 -3.91
N GLU A 71 1.66 -7.62 -4.57
CA GLU A 71 1.22 -8.04 -5.92
C GLU A 71 2.31 -7.84 -6.99
N GLU A 72 3.20 -6.85 -6.86
CA GLU A 72 4.38 -6.70 -7.72
C GLU A 72 5.48 -7.74 -7.38
N GLY A 73 5.55 -8.17 -6.12
CA GLY A 73 6.52 -9.15 -5.61
C GLY A 73 6.18 -10.62 -5.90
N TYR A 74 4.90 -10.95 -6.12
CA TYR A 74 4.47 -12.32 -6.38
C TYR A 74 4.42 -12.66 -7.87
N ALA A 75 5.57 -12.53 -8.54
CA ALA A 75 5.85 -13.39 -9.66
C ALA A 75 5.87 -14.84 -9.13
N LEU A 76 4.72 -15.51 -9.18
CA LEU A 76 4.60 -16.96 -9.01
C LEU A 76 5.84 -17.60 -9.67
N PRO A 77 6.65 -18.40 -8.96
CA PRO A 77 7.67 -19.16 -9.66
C PRO A 77 6.94 -19.92 -10.77
N PRO A 78 7.39 -19.83 -12.04
CA PRO A 78 6.70 -20.50 -13.14
C PRO A 78 6.56 -21.95 -12.70
N SER A 79 5.31 -22.41 -12.57
CA SER A 79 4.96 -23.75 -12.12
C SER A 79 5.91 -24.73 -12.75
N GLN A 80 6.91 -25.18 -11.99
CA GLN A 80 7.82 -26.20 -12.49
C GLN A 80 6.92 -27.38 -12.86
N PRO A 81 7.00 -27.92 -14.09
CA PRO A 81 6.39 -29.21 -14.34
C PRO A 81 6.99 -30.15 -13.31
N GLN A 82 6.12 -30.68 -12.45
CA GLN A 82 6.43 -31.64 -11.41
C GLN A 82 6.84 -32.96 -12.07
N ASP A 83 8.05 -33.00 -12.63
CA ASP A 83 8.71 -34.20 -13.14
C ASP A 83 9.43 -34.85 -11.95
N TRP A 84 8.66 -35.35 -10.98
CA TRP A 84 9.18 -36.15 -9.84
C TRP A 84 9.18 -37.66 -10.15
N ALA A 85 9.02 -38.04 -11.41
CA ALA A 85 9.02 -39.43 -11.80
C ALA A 85 10.15 -39.72 -12.79
N GLN A 86 11.38 -39.88 -12.28
CA GLN A 86 12.35 -40.90 -12.75
C GLN A 86 13.29 -41.32 -11.61
#